data_AF-A0A6B0UPT4-F1
#
_entry.id   AF-A0A6B0UPT4-F1
#
_cell.length_a   1.000
_cell.length_b   1.000
_cell.length_c   1.000
_cell.angle_alpha   90.00
_cell.angle_beta   90.00
_cell.angle_gamma   90.00
#
_symmetry.space_group_name_H-M   'P 1'
#
loop_
_entity.id
_entity.type
_entity.pdbx_description
1 polymer ?
#
loop_
_entity_poly.entity_id
_entity_poly.type
_entity_poly.pdbx_seq_one_letter_code
_entity_poly.pdbx_strand_id
1 'polypeptide(L)'
;AQEPAAGTHKAAASSERARQCYEVHLGGTETTRGLSTSVSKRACDRLHCFQCDFEVCIFDGFAWNEATDYLFLRNNVPDLERLRPQLARQPGCRAYACQCQHRSVTGLTTTQRERLPWTCARH
;
A
#
# COMPACT_ATOMS: atom_id res chain seq x y z
N ALA A 1 -10.21 21.25 -57.74
CA ALA A 1 -9.25 21.84 -56.81
C ALA A 1 -9.65 21.42 -55.40
N GLN A 2 -8.72 20.71 -54.73
CA GLN A 2 -8.52 20.51 -53.28
C GLN A 2 -9.70 20.23 -52.33
N GLU A 3 -9.62 19.05 -51.70
CA GLU A 3 -9.97 18.82 -50.30
C GLU A 3 -9.08 19.68 -49.35
N PRO A 4 -9.47 19.85 -48.07
CA PRO A 4 -8.93 18.92 -47.08
C PRO A 4 -9.90 18.47 -45.98
N ALA A 5 -9.59 17.29 -45.45
CA ALA A 5 -10.08 16.68 -44.22
C ALA A 5 -9.56 17.37 -42.94
N ALA A 6 -10.27 17.17 -41.82
CA ALA A 6 -9.79 17.06 -40.42
C ALA A 6 -10.90 17.51 -39.46
N GLY A 7 -11.17 16.90 -38.31
CA GLY A 7 -10.52 15.77 -37.66
C GLY A 7 -11.39 15.31 -36.50
N THR A 8 -11.51 13.99 -36.37
CA THR A 8 -12.03 13.31 -35.19
C THR A 8 -11.15 13.64 -33.99
N HIS A 9 -11.70 14.32 -32.98
CA HIS A 9 -11.10 14.37 -31.65
C HIS A 9 -11.36 13.03 -30.94
N LYS A 10 -10.58 12.01 -31.31
CA LYS A 10 -10.47 10.79 -30.52
C LYS A 10 -9.73 11.19 -29.25
N ALA A 11 -10.47 11.28 -28.13
CA ALA A 11 -9.86 11.38 -26.82
C ALA A 11 -8.84 10.24 -26.71
N ALA A 12 -7.57 10.60 -26.64
CA ALA A 12 -6.51 9.65 -26.42
C ALA A 12 -6.73 9.07 -25.02
N ALA A 13 -7.36 7.91 -24.96
CA ALA A 13 -7.27 7.05 -23.80
C ALA A 13 -5.79 6.71 -23.67
N SER A 14 -5.09 7.46 -22.83
CA SER A 14 -3.76 7.15 -22.36
C SER A 14 -3.81 5.71 -21.88
N SER A 15 -3.17 4.79 -22.59
CA SER A 15 -2.87 3.47 -22.05
C SER A 15 -1.86 3.68 -20.93
N GLU A 16 -2.31 4.13 -19.77
CA GLU A 16 -1.52 4.16 -18.55
C GLU A 16 -1.15 2.72 -18.24
N ARG A 17 0.02 2.29 -18.70
CA ARG A 17 0.66 1.07 -18.23
C ARG A 17 0.70 1.20 -16.71
N ALA A 18 -0.13 0.41 -16.04
CA ALA A 18 -0.25 0.35 -14.61
C ALA A 18 1.16 0.29 -13.98
N ARG A 19 1.53 1.34 -13.24
CA ARG A 19 2.92 1.58 -12.83
C ARG A 19 3.22 0.83 -11.55
N GLN A 20 4.36 0.18 -11.43
CA GLN A 20 4.76 -0.48 -10.18
C GLN A 20 5.87 0.30 -9.48
N CYS A 21 5.88 0.23 -8.15
CA CYS A 21 6.98 0.75 -7.36
C CYS A 21 8.31 0.15 -7.84
N TYR A 22 9.33 1.00 -8.00
CA TYR A 22 10.71 0.55 -8.22
C TYR A 22 11.19 -0.31 -7.05
N GLU A 23 10.91 0.15 -5.83
CA GLU A 23 11.10 -0.61 -4.59
C GLU A 23 9.89 -0.38 -3.68
N VAL A 24 9.35 -1.45 -3.12
CA VAL A 24 8.15 -1.40 -2.28
C VAL A 24 8.55 -0.95 -0.87
N HIS A 25 8.35 0.33 -0.60
CA HIS A 25 8.61 0.91 0.70
C HIS A 25 7.38 0.89 1.60
N LEU A 26 7.64 0.78 2.89
CA LEU A 26 6.72 1.10 3.98
C LEU A 26 7.27 2.34 4.68
N GLY A 27 6.38 3.14 5.26
CA GLY A 27 6.79 4.31 6.02
C GLY A 27 5.76 4.72 7.07
N GLY A 28 6.19 5.44 8.09
CA GLY A 28 5.28 6.08 9.04
C GLY A 28 4.49 7.22 8.41
N THR A 29 3.78 7.97 9.24
CA THR A 29 2.86 9.03 8.77
C THR A 29 3.57 10.20 8.10
N GLU A 30 4.82 10.48 8.45
CA GLU A 30 5.65 11.51 7.80
C GLU A 30 6.09 11.12 6.38
N THR A 31 6.07 9.83 6.05
CA THR A 31 6.38 9.36 4.70
C THR A 31 5.14 9.45 3.82
N THR A 32 5.22 10.24 2.75
CA THR A 32 4.16 10.36 1.76
C THR A 32 3.89 9.02 1.08
N ARG A 33 2.60 8.72 0.85
CA ARG A 33 2.19 7.51 0.14
C ARG A 33 2.18 7.67 -1.37
N GLY A 34 2.25 6.56 -2.09
CA GLY A 34 2.10 6.49 -3.53
C GLY A 34 3.22 5.70 -4.22
N LEU A 35 3.41 5.98 -5.51
CA LEU A 35 4.38 5.29 -6.35
C LEU A 35 5.82 5.65 -5.94
N SER A 36 6.59 4.65 -5.51
CA SER A 36 8.03 4.79 -5.30
C SER A 36 8.78 4.67 -6.63
N THR A 37 9.66 5.62 -6.93
CA THR A 37 10.52 5.62 -8.13
C THR A 37 11.99 5.52 -7.72
N SER A 38 12.90 5.43 -8.69
CA SER A 38 14.35 5.44 -8.42
C SER A 38 14.84 6.74 -7.74
N VAL A 39 14.14 7.86 -7.93
CA VAL A 39 14.52 9.18 -7.40
C VAL A 39 13.64 9.67 -6.25
N SER A 40 12.42 9.15 -6.12
CA SER A 40 11.45 9.56 -5.09
C SER A 40 10.99 8.34 -4.30
N LYS A 41 11.36 8.29 -3.02
CA LYS A 41 10.94 7.23 -2.11
C LYS A 41 9.59 7.59 -1.48
N ARG A 42 8.61 6.70 -1.62
CA ARG A 42 7.25 6.85 -1.09
C ARG A 42 6.77 5.53 -0.54
N ALA A 43 6.00 5.56 0.54
CA ALA A 43 5.36 4.36 1.07
C ALA A 43 4.26 3.90 0.09
N CYS A 44 4.26 2.62 -0.30
CA CYS A 44 3.27 2.14 -1.26
C CYS A 44 1.86 2.12 -0.64
N ASP A 45 0.87 2.65 -1.36
CA ASP A 45 -0.56 2.58 -0.99
C ASP A 45 -1.36 1.54 -1.80
N ARG A 46 -0.69 0.79 -2.67
CA ARG A 46 -1.25 -0.31 -3.47
C ARG A 46 -0.60 -1.64 -3.06
N LEU A 47 -0.51 -1.89 -1.76
CA LEU A 47 0.17 -3.06 -1.20
C LEU A 47 -0.73 -4.29 -1.26
N HIS A 48 -0.16 -5.41 -1.72
CA HIS A 48 -0.86 -6.67 -1.83
C HIS A 48 0.02 -7.83 -1.37
N CYS A 49 -0.56 -8.73 -0.57
CA CYS A 49 0.13 -9.87 -0.02
C CYS A 49 0.04 -11.08 -0.94
N PHE A 50 1.16 -11.58 -1.48
CA PHE A 50 1.13 -12.75 -2.36
C PHE A 50 0.89 -14.09 -1.64
N GLN A 51 0.99 -14.12 -0.30
CA GLN A 51 0.78 -15.34 0.48
C GLN A 51 -0.70 -15.60 0.81
N CYS A 52 -1.45 -14.56 1.18
CA CYS A 52 -2.90 -14.70 1.47
C CYS A 52 -3.78 -14.14 0.36
N ASP A 53 -3.21 -13.46 -0.64
CA ASP A 53 -3.94 -12.84 -1.76
C ASP A 53 -4.90 -11.71 -1.33
N PHE A 54 -4.57 -11.02 -0.22
CA PHE A 54 -5.34 -9.87 0.28
C PHE A 54 -4.56 -8.56 0.11
N GLU A 55 -5.31 -7.48 -0.10
CA GLU A 55 -4.83 -6.12 0.07
C GLU A 55 -4.35 -5.89 1.51
N VAL A 56 -3.29 -5.09 1.66
CA VAL A 56 -2.77 -4.71 2.97
C VAL A 56 -3.54 -3.49 3.47
N CYS A 57 -4.28 -3.65 4.57
CA CYS A 57 -4.92 -2.55 5.29
C CYS A 57 -3.85 -1.62 5.89
N ILE A 58 -4.13 -0.30 5.88
CA ILE A 58 -3.20 0.73 6.35
C ILE A 58 -3.92 1.64 7.35
N PHE A 59 -3.30 1.90 8.50
CA PHE A 59 -3.83 2.77 9.56
C PHE A 59 -2.80 3.84 9.93
N ASP A 60 -3.12 5.10 9.63
CA ASP A 60 -2.28 6.26 9.95
C ASP A 60 -2.35 6.62 11.44
N GLY A 61 -1.19 6.81 12.09
CA GLY A 61 -1.12 7.25 13.48
C GLY A 61 -1.43 6.15 14.49
N PHE A 62 -1.32 4.88 14.07
CA PHE A 62 -1.54 3.71 14.91
C PHE A 62 -0.38 2.72 14.78
N ALA A 63 -0.25 1.88 15.80
CA ALA A 63 0.60 0.70 15.83
C ALA A 63 -0.23 -0.50 16.26
N TRP A 64 0.11 -1.69 15.77
CA TRP A 64 -0.41 -2.96 16.29
C TRP A 64 0.07 -3.18 17.72
N ASN A 65 -0.84 -3.67 18.57
CA ASN A 65 -0.49 -4.17 19.90
C ASN A 65 0.43 -5.39 19.78
N GLU A 66 1.37 -5.55 20.72
CA GLU A 66 2.29 -6.70 20.76
C GLU A 66 1.55 -8.05 20.90
N ALA A 67 0.38 -8.03 21.53
CA ALA A 67 -0.48 -9.20 21.71
C ALA A 67 -1.37 -9.53 20.49
N THR A 68 -1.18 -8.86 19.35
CA THR A 68 -1.95 -9.14 18.14
C THR A 68 -1.62 -10.53 17.62
N ASP A 69 -2.59 -11.43 17.69
CA ASP A 69 -2.42 -12.83 17.27
C ASP A 69 -2.71 -13.02 15.77
N TYR A 70 -2.03 -14.01 15.17
CA TYR A 70 -2.21 -14.38 13.77
C TYR A 70 -3.66 -14.78 13.43
N LEU A 71 -4.35 -15.55 14.29
CA LEU A 71 -5.74 -15.97 14.04
C LEU A 71 -6.69 -14.78 14.06
N PHE A 72 -6.40 -13.76 14.87
CA PHE A 72 -7.19 -12.54 14.86
C PHE A 72 -7.13 -11.87 13.49
N LEU A 73 -5.93 -11.68 12.93
CA LEU A 73 -5.79 -11.06 11.60
C LEU A 73 -6.47 -11.89 10.51
N ARG A 74 -6.29 -13.22 10.54
CA ARG A 74 -6.90 -14.14 9.58
C ARG A 74 -8.43 -14.04 9.55
N ASN A 75 -9.06 -13.86 10.71
CA ASN A 75 -10.51 -13.85 10.86
C ASN A 75 -11.15 -12.46 10.68
N ASN A 76 -10.37 -11.39 10.80
CA ASN A 76 -10.89 -10.02 10.84
C ASN A 76 -10.41 -9.14 9.67
N VAL A 77 -9.28 -9.39 9.01
CA VAL A 77 -8.89 -8.63 7.80
C VAL A 77 -9.81 -9.03 6.63
N PRO A 78 -10.37 -8.07 5.86
CA PRO A 78 -10.05 -6.64 5.82
C PRO A 78 -11.02 -5.70 6.60
N ASP A 79 -11.83 -6.22 7.51
CA ASP A 79 -12.79 -5.43 8.28
C ASP A 79 -12.09 -4.49 9.29
N LEU A 80 -11.97 -3.22 8.91
CA LEU A 80 -11.25 -2.21 9.68
C LEU A 80 -11.84 -1.99 11.08
N GLU A 81 -13.16 -2.05 11.24
CA GLU A 81 -13.82 -1.85 12.54
C GLU A 81 -13.49 -2.99 13.50
N ARG A 82 -13.45 -4.22 12.99
CA ARG A 82 -13.05 -5.39 13.78
C ARG A 82 -11.57 -5.37 14.15
N LEU A 83 -10.72 -4.67 13.38
CA LEU A 83 -9.28 -4.55 13.66
C LEU A 83 -8.94 -3.45 14.68
N ARG A 84 -9.77 -2.41 14.83
CA ARG A 84 -9.54 -1.28 15.75
C ARG A 84 -9.15 -1.68 17.18
N PRO A 85 -9.72 -2.71 17.83
CA PRO A 85 -9.34 -3.09 19.18
C PRO A 85 -7.88 -3.52 19.34
N GLN A 86 -7.21 -3.95 18.26
CA GLN A 86 -5.80 -4.36 18.28
C GLN A 86 -4.83 -3.22 17.89
N LEU A 87 -5.34 -2.02 17.69
CA LEU A 87 -4.55 -0.84 17.33
C LEU A 87 -4.43 0.12 18.51
N ALA A 88 -3.20 0.51 18.83
CA ALA A 88 -2.89 1.58 19.77
C ALA A 88 -2.55 2.86 19.01
N ARG A 89 -3.05 4.01 19.49
CA ARG A 89 -2.72 5.31 18.91
C ARG A 89 -1.23 5.61 19.14
N GLN A 90 -0.51 5.84 18.05
CA GLN A 90 0.92 6.15 18.07
C GLN A 90 1.24 7.17 16.96
N PRO A 91 1.34 8.47 17.29
CA PRO A 91 1.73 9.50 16.33
C PRO A 91 3.05 9.16 15.64
N GLY A 92 3.21 9.55 14.37
CA GLY A 92 4.39 9.18 13.56
C GLY A 92 4.35 7.75 13.02
N CYS A 93 3.64 6.82 13.67
CA CYS A 93 3.54 5.44 13.23
C CYS A 93 2.47 5.23 12.16
N ARG A 94 2.63 4.19 11.35
CA ARG A 94 1.60 3.64 10.47
C ARG A 94 1.59 2.12 10.65
N ALA A 95 0.41 1.58 10.90
CA ALA A 95 0.18 0.15 11.01
C ALA A 95 -0.28 -0.42 9.66
N TYR A 96 0.24 -1.57 9.30
CA TYR A 96 -0.04 -2.30 8.06
C TYR A 96 -0.44 -3.73 8.41
N ALA A 97 -1.44 -4.31 7.76
CA ALA A 97 -1.71 -5.74 7.88
C ALA A 97 -2.43 -6.34 6.68
N CYS A 98 -2.12 -7.61 6.43
CA CYS A 98 -2.97 -8.51 5.65
C CYS A 98 -3.46 -9.64 6.58
N GLN A 99 -4.17 -10.64 6.04
CA GLN A 99 -4.65 -11.76 6.85
C GLN A 99 -3.55 -12.60 7.51
N CYS A 100 -2.33 -12.59 6.97
CA CYS A 100 -1.26 -13.46 7.48
C CYS A 100 -0.14 -12.75 8.23
N GLN A 101 0.02 -11.44 8.06
CA GLN A 101 1.11 -10.68 8.70
C GLN A 101 0.68 -9.25 8.99
N HIS A 102 1.37 -8.63 9.96
CA HIS A 102 1.19 -7.24 10.33
C HIS A 102 2.53 -6.58 10.63
N ARG A 103 2.59 -5.25 10.50
CA ARG A 103 3.77 -4.45 10.82
C ARG A 103 3.41 -3.03 11.24
N SER A 104 4.10 -2.51 12.24
CA SER A 104 4.04 -1.10 12.65
C SER A 104 5.34 -0.42 12.23
N VAL A 105 5.25 0.73 11.58
CA VAL A 105 6.42 1.41 11.01
C VAL A 105 6.37 2.91 11.31
N THR A 106 7.48 3.48 11.80
CA THR A 106 7.62 4.94 12.04
C THR A 106 8.51 5.61 10.99
N GLY A 107 9.65 5.00 10.65
CA GLY A 107 10.56 5.49 9.61
C GLY A 107 10.33 4.85 8.24
N LEU A 108 11.13 5.22 7.25
CA LEU A 108 11.10 4.58 5.93
C LEU A 108 11.83 3.22 5.98
N THR A 109 11.18 2.16 5.49
CA THR A 109 11.72 0.81 5.35
C THR A 109 11.20 0.15 4.06
N THR A 110 11.56 -1.10 3.79
CA THR A 110 11.16 -1.85 2.59
C THR A 110 10.55 -3.19 2.97
N THR A 111 9.64 -3.71 2.15
CA THR A 111 9.03 -5.02 2.43
C THR A 111 10.07 -6.14 2.49
N GLN A 112 11.16 -6.02 1.70
CA GLN A 112 12.30 -6.94 1.75
C GLN A 112 13.05 -6.88 3.10
N ARG A 113 13.33 -5.68 3.61
CA ARG A 113 14.01 -5.51 4.91
C ARG A 113 13.17 -6.09 6.05
N GLU A 114 11.86 -5.84 6.01
CA GLU A 114 10.90 -6.35 6.99
C GLU A 114 10.53 -7.83 6.77
N ARG A 115 10.99 -8.46 5.69
CA ARG A 115 10.69 -9.85 5.29
C ARG A 115 9.19 -10.13 5.13
N LEU A 116 8.46 -9.14 4.62
CA LEU A 116 7.01 -9.20 4.45
C LEU A 116 6.68 -9.70 3.03
N PRO A 117 5.68 -10.60 2.86
CA PRO A 117 5.27 -11.11 1.56
C PRO A 117 4.40 -10.12 0.79
N TRP A 118 4.74 -8.82 0.84
CA TRP A 118 3.95 -7.73 0.29
C TRP A 118 4.62 -7.13 -0.94
N THR A 119 3.81 -6.87 -1.97
CA THR A 119 4.20 -6.38 -3.28
C THR A 119 3.34 -5.19 -3.68
N CYS A 120 3.73 -4.46 -4.72
CA CYS A 120 2.91 -3.39 -5.31
C CYS A 120 1.96 -3.98 -6.36
N ALA A 121 0.65 -3.86 -6.12
CA ALA A 121 -0.42 -4.30 -7.02
C ALA A 121 -0.71 -3.34 -8.20
N ARG A 122 0.28 -2.49 -8.54
CA ARG A 122 0.23 -1.45 -9.57
C ARG A 122 -0.58 -0.20 -9.15
N HIS A 123 -0.10 0.97 -9.54
CA HIS A 123 -0.69 2.30 -9.38
C HIS A 123 -1.37 2.75 -10.67
#